data_AF-A0A2D7VZA6-F1
#
_entry.id   AF-A0A2D7VZA6-F1
#
_cell.length_a   1.000
_cell.length_b   1.000
_cell.length_c   1.000
_cell.angle_alpha   90.00
_cell.angle_beta   90.00
_cell.angle_gamma   90.00
#
_symmetry.space_group_name_H-M   'P 1'
#
loop_
_entity.id
_entity.type
_entity.pdbx_description
1 polymer ?
#
loop_
_entity_poly.entity_id
_entity_poly.type
_entity_poly.pdbx_seq_one_letter_code
_entity_poly.pdbx_strand_id
1 'polypeptide(L)'
;MKSKVDKDKVRMLASFGCNYVEIGKYFECGESNIRKNFKAEYEAGREEMKFKLRRAMWVSAIENNAIAMQIFMAKNYLGMTDKTAVDMTGNLQTVLQQCGFEDNPIDKANTEQAKALESL
;
A
#
# COMPACT_ATOMS: atom_id res chain seq x y z
N MET A 1 17.68 -26.72 26.79
CA MET A 1 16.34 -26.52 27.40
C MET A 1 15.33 -26.48 26.28
N LYS A 2 14.35 -27.40 26.23
CA LYS A 2 13.27 -27.36 25.22
C LYS A 2 12.45 -26.10 25.49
N SER A 3 12.31 -25.22 24.49
CA SER A 3 11.45 -24.04 24.62
C SER A 3 10.02 -24.50 24.96
N LYS A 4 9.39 -23.88 25.97
CA LYS A 4 7.96 -24.10 26.29
C LYS A 4 7.01 -23.62 25.19
N VAL A 5 7.55 -22.95 24.16
CA VAL A 5 6.78 -22.39 23.05
C VAL A 5 6.46 -23.48 22.04
N ASP A 6 5.17 -23.69 21.82
CA ASP A 6 4.62 -24.59 20.82
C ASP A 6 4.59 -23.90 19.44
N LYS A 7 5.25 -24.51 18.46
CA LYS A 7 5.39 -24.05 17.07
C LYS A 7 4.04 -23.89 16.38
N ASP A 8 3.15 -24.86 16.54
CA ASP A 8 1.86 -24.86 15.85
C ASP A 8 0.96 -23.77 16.42
N LYS A 9 1.03 -23.54 17.74
CA LYS A 9 0.36 -22.41 18.37
C LYS A 9 0.92 -21.06 17.94
N VAL A 10 2.24 -20.90 17.76
CA VAL A 10 2.81 -19.65 17.21
C VAL A 10 2.22 -19.35 15.84
N ARG A 11 2.18 -20.35 14.95
CA ARG A 11 1.59 -20.21 13.61
C ARG A 11 0.11 -19.86 13.68
N MET A 12 -0.66 -20.58 14.51
CA MET A 12 -2.10 -20.32 14.71
C MET A 12 -2.36 -18.88 15.16
N LEU A 13 -1.65 -18.42 16.20
CA LEU A 13 -1.80 -17.05 16.73
C LEU A 13 -1.41 -15.99 15.69
N ALA A 14 -0.28 -16.19 14.98
CA ALA A 14 0.13 -15.31 13.89
C ALA A 14 -0.93 -15.27 12.77
N SER A 15 -1.64 -16.37 12.51
CA SER A 15 -2.73 -16.45 11.54
C SER A 15 -3.98 -15.63 11.91
N PHE A 16 -4.10 -15.21 13.17
CA PHE A 16 -5.19 -14.35 13.64
C PHE A 16 -4.86 -12.86 13.67
N GLY A 17 -3.61 -12.47 13.41
CA GLY A 17 -3.23 -11.06 13.51
C GLY A 17 -2.09 -10.80 14.48
N CYS A 18 -1.83 -11.72 15.42
CA CYS A 18 -0.96 -11.45 16.55
C CYS A 18 0.47 -11.11 16.09
N ASN A 19 1.06 -10.12 16.75
CA ASN A 19 2.45 -9.72 16.57
C ASN A 19 3.39 -10.48 17.54
N TYR A 20 4.69 -10.32 17.36
CA TYR A 20 5.69 -11.01 18.18
C TYR A 20 5.58 -10.71 19.69
N VAL A 21 5.17 -9.49 20.05
CA VAL A 21 4.99 -9.09 21.45
C VAL A 21 3.81 -9.80 22.08
N GLU A 22 2.68 -9.86 21.38
CA GLU A 22 1.47 -10.54 21.84
C GLU A 22 1.70 -12.04 22.01
N ILE A 23 2.38 -12.67 21.04
CA ILE A 23 2.73 -14.10 21.11
C ILE A 23 3.75 -14.35 22.23
N GLY A 24 4.74 -13.45 22.41
CA GLY A 24 5.69 -13.54 23.51
C GLY A 24 4.99 -13.49 24.86
N LYS A 25 4.06 -12.53 25.06
CA LYS A 25 3.23 -12.43 26.27
C LYS A 25 2.39 -13.69 26.50
N TYR A 26 1.78 -14.25 25.45
CA TYR A 26 0.98 -15.49 25.55
C TYR A 26 1.80 -16.68 26.09
N PHE A 27 3.07 -16.79 25.69
CA PHE A 27 3.98 -17.83 26.17
C PHE A 27 4.85 -17.42 27.36
N GLU A 28 4.57 -16.26 27.97
CA GLU A 28 5.36 -15.69 29.08
C GLU A 28 6.87 -15.63 28.77
N CYS A 29 7.22 -15.26 27.54
CA CYS A 29 8.60 -15.13 27.09
C CYS A 29 8.84 -13.80 26.36
N GLY A 30 10.10 -13.39 26.24
CA GLY A 30 10.46 -12.18 25.51
C GLY A 30 10.15 -12.30 24.01
N GLU A 31 9.72 -11.21 23.37
CA GLU A 31 9.41 -11.21 21.92
C GLU A 31 10.60 -11.62 21.04
N SER A 32 11.82 -11.36 21.49
CA SER A 32 13.04 -11.78 20.81
C SER A 32 13.15 -13.31 20.69
N ASN A 33 12.58 -14.07 21.63
CA ASN A 33 12.53 -15.52 21.55
C ASN A 33 11.68 -15.97 20.36
N ILE A 34 10.49 -15.37 20.18
CA ILE A 34 9.59 -15.67 19.05
C ILE A 34 10.24 -15.25 17.73
N ARG A 35 10.79 -14.02 17.66
CA ARG A 35 11.44 -13.50 16.45
C ARG A 35 12.62 -14.34 15.97
N LYS A 36 13.44 -14.87 16.90
CA LYS A 36 14.66 -15.61 16.55
C LYS A 36 14.39 -17.09 16.29
N ASN A 37 13.59 -17.72 17.15
CA ASN A 37 13.47 -19.18 17.17
C ASN A 37 12.22 -19.72 16.46
N PHE A 38 11.22 -18.87 16.21
CA PHE A 38 9.92 -19.25 15.65
C PHE A 38 9.51 -18.37 14.45
N LYS A 39 10.51 -17.83 13.74
CA LYS A 39 10.31 -16.92 12.62
C LYS A 39 9.51 -17.58 11.49
N ALA A 40 9.86 -18.81 11.13
CA ALA A 40 9.23 -19.54 10.03
C ALA A 40 7.75 -19.81 10.31
N GLU A 41 7.41 -20.24 11.52
CA GLU A 41 6.05 -20.50 11.96
C GLU A 41 5.22 -19.21 12.00
N TYR A 42 5.81 -18.13 12.51
CA TYR A 42 5.18 -16.82 12.52
C TYR A 42 4.88 -16.33 11.09
N GLU A 43 5.86 -16.36 10.20
CA GLU A 43 5.71 -15.92 8.81
C GLU A 43 4.67 -16.75 8.06
N ALA A 44 4.68 -18.08 8.24
CA ALA A 44 3.65 -18.95 7.67
C ALA A 44 2.24 -18.57 8.16
N GLY A 45 2.09 -18.29 9.46
CA GLY A 45 0.82 -17.80 10.02
C GLY A 45 0.41 -16.44 9.43
N ARG A 46 1.35 -15.51 9.26
CA ARG A 46 1.05 -14.21 8.63
C ARG A 46 0.57 -14.35 7.19
N GLU A 47 1.13 -15.27 6.42
CA GLU A 47 0.64 -15.55 5.07
C GLU A 47 -0.76 -16.17 5.09
N GLU A 48 -1.03 -17.10 5.99
CA GLU A 48 -2.39 -17.64 6.17
C GLU A 48 -3.42 -16.56 6.50
N MET A 49 -3.08 -15.61 7.38
CA MET A 49 -3.94 -14.48 7.68
C MET A 49 -4.27 -13.68 6.43
N LYS A 50 -3.27 -13.36 5.60
CA LYS A 50 -3.47 -12.62 4.34
C LYS A 50 -4.39 -13.39 3.40
N PHE A 51 -4.23 -14.71 3.29
CA PHE A 51 -5.12 -15.55 2.48
C PHE A 51 -6.56 -15.54 3.01
N LYS A 52 -6.75 -15.73 4.32
CA LYS A 52 -8.07 -15.69 4.96
C LYS A 52 -8.75 -14.34 4.74
N LEU A 53 -8.04 -13.24 4.97
CA LEU A 53 -8.54 -11.89 4.75
C LEU A 53 -8.91 -11.67 3.29
N ARG A 54 -8.04 -12.04 2.34
CA ARG A 54 -8.31 -11.91 0.91
C ARG A 54 -9.58 -12.65 0.51
N ARG A 55 -9.76 -13.89 0.97
CA ARG A 55 -10.98 -14.67 0.74
C ARG A 55 -12.22 -13.98 1.32
N ALA A 56 -12.14 -13.51 2.56
CA ALA A 56 -13.25 -12.80 3.21
C ALA A 56 -13.63 -11.53 2.45
N MET A 57 -12.65 -10.79 1.95
CA MET A 57 -12.87 -9.60 1.14
C MET A 57 -13.58 -9.92 -0.19
N TRP A 58 -13.22 -11.03 -0.86
CA TRP A 58 -13.92 -11.50 -2.07
C TRP A 58 -15.37 -11.88 -1.81
N VAL A 59 -15.62 -12.68 -0.77
CA VAL A 59 -16.98 -13.04 -0.34
C VAL A 59 -17.79 -11.78 -0.01
N SER A 60 -17.20 -10.85 0.73
CA SER A 60 -17.87 -9.60 1.08
C SER A 60 -18.22 -8.76 -0.15
N ALA A 61 -17.35 -8.72 -1.16
CA ALA A 61 -17.57 -7.94 -2.37
C ALA A 61 -18.60 -8.58 -3.30
N ILE A 62 -18.52 -9.91 -3.52
CA ILE A 62 -19.32 -10.61 -4.53
C ILE A 62 -20.65 -11.11 -3.95
N GLU A 63 -20.61 -11.80 -2.81
CA GLU A 63 -21.79 -12.49 -2.26
C GLU A 63 -22.61 -11.55 -1.38
N ASN A 64 -21.95 -10.72 -0.56
CA ASN A 64 -22.62 -9.83 0.39
C ASN A 64 -22.91 -8.43 -0.18
N ASN A 65 -22.56 -8.17 -1.44
CA ASN A 65 -22.77 -6.89 -2.14
C ASN A 65 -22.23 -5.65 -1.38
N ALA A 66 -21.12 -5.80 -0.65
CA ALA A 66 -20.53 -4.67 0.07
C ALA A 66 -19.87 -3.69 -0.92
N ILE A 67 -20.57 -2.60 -1.25
CA ILE A 67 -20.17 -1.60 -2.26
C ILE A 67 -18.76 -1.06 -1.99
N ALA A 68 -18.44 -0.72 -0.74
CA ALA A 68 -17.12 -0.22 -0.37
C ALA A 68 -16.00 -1.22 -0.72
N MET A 69 -16.25 -2.52 -0.52
CA MET A 69 -15.31 -3.58 -0.89
C MET A 69 -15.21 -3.76 -2.40
N GLN A 70 -16.33 -3.66 -3.13
CA GLN A 70 -16.33 -3.70 -4.59
C GLN A 70 -15.51 -2.55 -5.17
N ILE A 71 -15.69 -1.33 -4.67
CA ILE A 71 -14.90 -0.15 -5.08
C ILE A 71 -13.41 -0.37 -4.77
N PHE A 72 -13.10 -0.84 -3.58
CA PHE A 72 -11.71 -1.13 -3.19
C PHE A 72 -11.06 -2.16 -4.13
N MET A 73 -11.78 -3.25 -4.45
CA MET A 73 -11.27 -4.28 -5.37
C MET A 73 -11.17 -3.78 -6.80
N ALA A 74 -12.15 -3.01 -7.28
CA ALA A 74 -12.12 -2.40 -8.61
C ALA A 74 -10.86 -1.55 -8.80
N LYS A 75 -10.49 -0.76 -7.80
CA LYS A 75 -9.26 0.05 -7.85
C LYS A 75 -7.99 -0.79 -7.81
N ASN A 76 -7.88 -1.71 -6.86
CA ASN A 76 -6.62 -2.43 -6.60
C ASN A 76 -6.39 -3.64 -7.51
N TYR A 77 -7.44 -4.33 -7.96
CA TYR A 77 -7.33 -5.55 -8.78
C TYR A 77 -7.66 -5.30 -10.25
N LEU A 78 -8.55 -4.35 -10.57
CA LEU A 78 -8.91 -4.04 -11.96
C LEU A 78 -8.22 -2.77 -12.50
N GLY A 79 -7.45 -2.07 -11.66
CA GLY A 79 -6.74 -0.85 -12.06
C GLY A 79 -7.66 0.32 -12.38
N MET A 80 -8.92 0.28 -11.91
CA MET A 80 -9.83 1.42 -12.09
C MET A 80 -9.33 2.61 -11.27
N THR A 81 -9.36 3.79 -11.85
CA THR A 81 -9.01 5.03 -11.16
C THR A 81 -10.22 5.94 -11.09
N ASP A 82 -10.28 6.75 -10.03
CA ASP A 82 -11.20 7.88 -10.05
C ASP A 82 -10.65 8.88 -11.08
N LYS A 83 -11.52 9.40 -11.95
CA LYS A 83 -11.13 10.52 -12.82
C LYS A 83 -10.92 11.74 -11.94
N THR A 84 -9.69 12.19 -11.83
CA THR A 84 -9.38 13.45 -11.13
C THR A 84 -9.52 14.62 -12.11
N ALA A 85 -9.74 15.84 -11.60
CA ALA A 85 -9.80 17.03 -12.47
C ALA A 85 -8.52 17.22 -13.31
N VAL A 86 -7.38 16.70 -12.83
CA VAL A 86 -6.09 16.72 -13.54
C VAL A 86 -6.10 15.79 -14.77
N ASP A 87 -6.86 14.70 -14.76
CA ASP A 87 -7.02 13.83 -15.95
C ASP A 87 -7.79 14.53 -17.08
N MET A 88 -8.59 15.56 -16.77
CA MET A 88 -9.20 16.43 -17.79
C MET A 88 -8.22 17.49 -18.34
N THR A 89 -7.08 17.70 -17.67
CA THR A 89 -6.08 18.70 -18.07
C THR A 89 -4.99 18.16 -19.01
N GLY A 90 -5.13 16.94 -19.53
CA GLY A 90 -4.25 16.43 -20.60
C GLY A 90 -4.19 17.32 -21.84
N ASN A 91 -5.15 18.24 -21.97
CA ASN A 91 -5.20 19.27 -23.01
C ASN A 91 -5.16 20.70 -22.44
N LEU A 92 -4.94 20.92 -21.14
CA LEU A 92 -5.13 22.24 -20.53
C LEU A 92 -4.17 23.27 -21.10
N GLN A 93 -2.90 22.90 -21.32
CA GLN A 93 -1.93 23.78 -21.97
C GLN A 93 -2.41 24.21 -23.37
N THR A 94 -2.84 23.26 -24.19
CA THR A 94 -3.37 23.51 -25.53
C THR A 94 -4.66 24.32 -25.50
N VAL A 95 -5.56 24.07 -24.53
CA VAL A 95 -6.81 24.83 -24.36
C VAL A 95 -6.50 26.27 -23.93
N LEU A 96 -5.57 26.48 -23.01
CA LEU A 96 -5.13 27.81 -22.57
C LEU A 96 -4.50 28.59 -23.74
N GLN A 97 -3.67 27.94 -24.55
CA GLN A 97 -3.11 28.51 -25.78
C GLN A 97 -4.20 28.85 -26.80
N GLN A 98 -5.19 27.97 -27.01
CA GLN A 98 -6.34 28.23 -27.89
C GLN A 98 -7.22 29.39 -27.38
N CYS A 99 -7.31 29.58 -26.07
CA CYS A 99 -8.03 30.68 -25.44
C CYS A 99 -7.22 32.00 -25.42
N GLY A 100 -6.04 32.05 -26.05
CA GLY A 100 -5.24 33.27 -26.18
C GLY A 100 -4.43 33.64 -24.93
N PHE A 101 -4.23 32.70 -24.01
CA PHE A 101 -3.25 32.88 -22.94
C PHE A 101 -1.86 32.54 -23.49
N GLU A 102 -1.09 33.55 -23.88
CA GLU A 102 0.31 33.41 -24.26
C GLU A 102 1.24 33.47 -23.03
N ASP A 103 2.10 32.46 -22.94
CA ASP A 103 3.31 32.25 -22.13
C ASP A 103 3.38 32.77 -20.69
N ASN A 104 3.73 31.86 -19.78
CA ASN A 104 4.05 32.18 -18.39
C ASN A 104 5.27 33.13 -18.32
N PRO A 105 5.17 34.33 -17.72
CA PRO A 105 6.30 35.27 -17.64
C PRO A 105 7.53 34.72 -16.91
N ILE A 106 7.41 33.60 -16.20
CA ILE A 106 8.53 32.89 -15.58
C ILE A 106 9.47 32.25 -16.64
N ASP A 107 8.96 31.85 -17.81
CA ASP A 107 9.76 31.17 -18.83
C ASP A 107 10.77 32.12 -19.52
N LYS A 108 10.48 33.43 -19.54
CA LYS A 108 11.39 34.47 -20.05
C LYS A 108 12.59 34.72 -19.13
N ALA A 109 12.42 34.53 -17.82
CA ALA A 109 13.50 34.74 -16.84
C ALA A 109 14.60 33.67 -16.97
N ASN A 110 14.22 32.44 -17.33
CA ASN A 110 15.17 31.33 -17.53
C ASN A 110 15.99 31.48 -18.82
N THR A 111 15.50 32.23 -19.81
CA THR A 111 16.20 32.43 -21.08
C THR A 111 17.37 33.41 -20.96
N GLU A 112 17.27 34.41 -20.08
CA GLU A 112 18.39 35.32 -19.79
C GLU A 112 19.47 34.64 -18.94
N GLN A 113 19.05 33.82 -17.97
CA GLN A 113 19.96 33.05 -17.12
C GLN A 113 20.70 31.96 -17.92
N ALA A 114 20.01 31.30 -18.88
CA ALA A 114 20.63 30.35 -19.79
C ALA A 114 21.64 31.01 -20.76
N LYS A 115 21.30 32.18 -21.32
CA LYS A 115 22.22 32.95 -22.18
C LYS A 115 23.45 33.49 -21.43
N ALA A 116 23.28 33.86 -20.16
CA ALA A 116 24.39 34.27 -19.29
C ALA A 116 25.34 33.10 -18.96
N LEU A 117 24.83 31.87 -18.93
CA LEU A 117 25.62 30.67 -18.67
C LEU A 117 26.36 30.16 -19.92
N GLU A 118 25.78 30.30 -21.11
CA GLU A 118 26.44 29.96 -22.39
C GLU A 118 27.51 30.97 -22.83
N SER A 119 27.59 32.12 -22.16
CA SER A 119 28.61 33.16 -22.41
C SER A 119 29.77 33.17 -21.40
N LEU A 120 29.84 32.15 -20.52
CA LEU A 120 30.97 31.82 -19.65
C LEU A 120 31.82 30.69 -20.26
#